data_AF-A0A3L7VJY4-F1
#
_entry.id   AF-A0A3L7VJY4-F1
#
_cell.length_a   1.000
_cell.length_b   1.000
_cell.length_c   1.000
_cell.angle_alpha   90.00
_cell.angle_beta   90.00
_cell.angle_gamma   90.00
#
_symmetry.space_group_name_H-M   'P 1'
#
loop_
_entity.id
_entity.type
_entity.pdbx_description
1 polymer ?
#
loop_
_entity_poly.entity_id
_entity_poly.type
_entity_poly.pdbx_seq_one_letter_code
_entity_poly.pdbx_strand_id
1 'polypeptide(L)'
;MQVTSRFHPGWAIAVMAVATVSWTPSVARCQPTAATKPAAAPPAAAKPTSATPATPATDENDGDLARKMEIMNSPRWRRAIFELGEWLSSQQIYTPPEVHNIKADFNKRVTRMSSYELDYLLDDLEAKFKILDTAEAKDARQWVGQYLSVMSDQKRAEALKDVPDVVRMSSSQLQQEIDKIEQQRSTLQQQQAAFNESRQQLVDRAQSARQQTAAASTAAAAQMQSGSSFSPYRGQSQGGGKLPFSDAKGSGMTVGVGPFGAYMSMNVGSF
;
A
#
# COMPACT_ATOMS: atom_id res chain seq x y z
N MET A 1 47.02 19.34 8.82
CA MET A 1 46.40 18.63 7.68
C MET A 1 44.96 19.10 7.59
N GLN A 2 44.66 20.03 6.68
CA GLN A 2 43.31 20.58 6.49
C GLN A 2 42.58 19.73 5.46
N VAL A 3 41.46 19.12 5.86
CA VAL A 3 40.56 18.40 4.95
C VAL A 3 39.43 19.37 4.59
N THR A 4 39.54 20.00 3.43
CA THR A 4 38.51 20.81 2.81
C THR A 4 37.50 19.92 2.10
N SER A 5 36.37 19.65 2.75
CA SER A 5 35.24 18.97 2.10
C SER A 5 34.47 19.96 1.23
N ARG A 6 34.61 19.83 -0.09
CA ARG A 6 33.80 20.54 -1.10
C ARG A 6 32.48 19.80 -1.28
N PHE A 7 31.39 20.34 -0.74
CA PHE A 7 30.04 19.94 -1.11
C PHE A 7 29.70 20.54 -2.49
N HIS A 8 29.33 19.70 -3.45
CA HIS A 8 28.72 20.11 -4.73
C HIS A 8 27.19 20.04 -4.61
N PRO A 9 26.45 21.10 -4.95
CA PRO A 9 25.01 21.02 -5.20
C PRO A 9 24.79 20.85 -6.71
N GLY A 10 24.21 19.73 -7.09
CA GLY A 10 23.80 19.44 -8.46
C GLY A 10 23.08 18.11 -8.48
N TRP A 11 22.27 17.88 -9.51
CA TRP A 11 21.27 16.81 -9.68
C TRP A 11 19.87 17.29 -9.25
N ALA A 12 19.24 18.13 -10.06
CA ALA A 12 18.48 17.80 -11.28
C ALA A 12 17.04 17.39 -10.94
N ILE A 13 16.15 18.35 -11.16
CA ILE A 13 14.70 18.24 -11.13
C ILE A 13 14.27 17.26 -12.23
N ALA A 14 13.82 16.08 -11.84
CA ALA A 14 13.04 15.21 -12.71
C ALA A 14 11.56 15.44 -12.41
N VAL A 15 10.87 16.15 -13.31
CA VAL A 15 9.42 16.21 -13.35
C VAL A 15 8.92 14.81 -13.73
N MET A 16 8.48 14.01 -12.76
CA MET A 16 7.69 12.83 -13.06
C MET A 16 6.21 13.19 -13.02
N ALA A 17 5.61 13.11 -14.20
CA ALA A 17 4.18 13.11 -14.41
C ALA A 17 3.52 12.07 -13.50
N VAL A 18 2.45 12.51 -12.83
CA VAL A 18 1.51 11.65 -12.12
C VAL A 18 0.86 10.74 -13.17
N ALA A 19 1.37 9.50 -13.27
CA ALA A 19 0.67 8.45 -13.97
C ALA A 19 -0.49 7.98 -13.07
N THR A 20 -1.70 8.41 -13.41
CA THR A 20 -2.92 7.76 -12.97
C THR A 20 -2.83 6.28 -13.35
N VAL A 21 -2.79 5.38 -12.38
CA VAL A 21 -2.97 3.94 -12.61
C VAL A 21 -4.43 3.72 -12.97
N SER A 22 -4.77 3.95 -14.23
CA SER A 22 -6.00 3.47 -14.85
C SER A 22 -5.78 2.02 -15.23
N TRP A 23 -6.44 1.11 -14.52
CA TRP A 23 -6.54 -0.30 -14.88
C TRP A 23 -7.36 -0.39 -16.17
N THR A 24 -6.70 -0.51 -17.33
CA THR A 24 -7.35 -0.73 -18.62
C THR A 24 -7.24 -2.21 -19.02
N PRO A 25 -8.32 -2.83 -19.51
CA PRO A 25 -8.29 -4.19 -20.03
C PRO A 25 -7.41 -4.23 -21.29
N SER A 26 -6.52 -5.22 -21.32
CA SER A 26 -5.56 -5.47 -22.39
C SER A 26 -6.29 -5.75 -23.71
N VAL A 27 -6.30 -4.77 -24.62
CA VAL A 27 -6.72 -4.97 -26.02
C VAL A 27 -5.48 -5.36 -26.82
N ALA A 28 -5.56 -6.55 -27.41
CA ALA A 28 -4.55 -7.14 -28.27
C ALA A 28 -4.05 -6.17 -29.34
N ARG A 29 -2.74 -5.90 -29.36
CA ARG A 29 -2.06 -5.19 -30.44
C ARG A 29 -1.24 -6.19 -31.26
N CYS A 30 -1.66 -6.42 -32.50
CA CYS A 30 -0.87 -7.09 -33.52
C CYS A 30 0.48 -6.36 -33.69
N GLN A 31 1.60 -7.08 -33.53
CA GLN A 31 2.91 -6.62 -33.99
C GLN A 31 3.30 -7.37 -35.27
N PRO A 32 3.92 -6.70 -36.25
CA PRO A 32 4.40 -7.31 -37.48
C PRO A 32 5.68 -8.13 -37.23
N THR A 33 5.73 -9.29 -37.85
CA THR A 33 6.84 -10.24 -37.88
C THR A 33 7.96 -9.75 -38.81
N ALA A 34 9.18 -9.66 -38.27
CA ALA A 34 10.42 -9.57 -39.06
C ALA A 34 11.29 -10.81 -38.80
N ALA A 35 11.97 -11.23 -39.85
CA ALA A 35 12.40 -12.59 -40.11
C ALA A 35 13.82 -12.95 -39.61
N THR A 36 13.94 -14.22 -39.22
CA THR A 36 15.03 -15.19 -39.49
C THR A 36 16.44 -14.97 -38.94
N LYS A 37 16.83 -15.88 -38.03
CA LYS A 37 18.15 -16.55 -38.02
C LYS A 37 17.99 -18.02 -37.55
N PRO A 38 18.48 -19.03 -38.30
CA PRO A 38 18.36 -20.43 -37.91
C PRO A 38 19.60 -20.95 -37.16
N ALA A 39 19.37 -22.06 -36.46
CA ALA A 39 20.32 -23.09 -36.00
C ALA A 39 21.12 -22.86 -34.70
N ALA A 40 20.62 -23.48 -33.61
CA ALA A 40 21.40 -24.37 -32.75
C ALA A 40 20.41 -25.28 -31.99
N ALA A 41 20.40 -26.56 -32.34
CA ALA A 41 19.54 -27.58 -31.72
C ALA A 41 20.03 -27.90 -30.29
N PRO A 42 19.18 -27.82 -29.25
CA PRO A 42 19.48 -28.42 -27.96
C PRO A 42 19.25 -29.95 -28.00
N PRO A 43 20.03 -30.74 -27.25
CA PRO A 43 19.89 -32.19 -27.19
C PRO A 43 18.52 -32.57 -26.60
N ALA A 44 17.91 -33.59 -27.20
CA ALA A 44 16.64 -34.17 -26.79
C ALA A 44 16.69 -34.61 -25.32
N ALA A 45 15.98 -33.87 -24.46
CA ALA A 45 15.62 -34.34 -23.14
C ALA A 45 14.63 -35.51 -23.29
N ALA A 46 15.05 -36.66 -22.80
CA ALA A 46 14.22 -37.86 -22.72
C ALA A 46 12.91 -37.54 -21.98
N LYS A 47 11.79 -37.75 -22.67
CA LYS A 47 10.48 -37.82 -22.03
C LYS A 47 10.48 -39.06 -21.13
N PRO A 48 10.19 -38.96 -19.81
CA PRO A 48 9.85 -40.15 -19.05
C PRO A 48 8.51 -40.66 -19.58
N THR A 49 8.56 -41.80 -20.27
CA THR A 49 7.40 -42.60 -20.62
C THR A 49 6.82 -43.16 -19.32
N SER A 50 5.84 -42.45 -18.74
CA SER A 50 4.98 -43.01 -17.70
C SER A 50 4.00 -43.98 -18.37
N ALA A 51 4.49 -45.19 -18.65
CA ALA A 51 3.62 -46.33 -18.88
C ALA A 51 3.00 -46.69 -17.53
N THR A 52 1.75 -46.28 -17.31
CA THR A 52 0.93 -46.76 -16.19
C THR A 52 0.59 -48.23 -16.43
N PRO A 53 1.11 -49.18 -15.64
CA PRO A 53 0.57 -50.52 -15.61
C PRO A 53 -0.77 -50.43 -14.85
N ALA A 54 -1.84 -50.88 -15.49
CA ALA A 54 -3.09 -51.13 -14.80
C ALA A 54 -2.91 -52.39 -13.94
N THR A 55 -2.60 -52.20 -12.66
CA THR A 55 -2.58 -53.24 -11.61
C THR A 55 -3.89 -53.16 -10.80
N PRO A 56 -4.45 -54.30 -10.34
CA PRO A 56 -5.74 -54.34 -9.66
C PRO A 56 -5.65 -53.71 -8.27
N ALA A 57 -6.42 -52.64 -8.05
CA ALA A 57 -6.25 -51.66 -6.97
C ALA A 57 -7.03 -51.96 -5.68
N THR A 58 -7.13 -53.22 -5.25
CA THR A 58 -7.96 -53.56 -4.08
C THR A 58 -7.16 -53.83 -2.80
N ASP A 59 -5.95 -54.38 -2.89
CA ASP A 59 -5.16 -54.73 -1.69
C ASP A 59 -4.18 -53.62 -1.23
N GLU A 60 -3.83 -52.66 -2.10
CA GLU A 60 -2.94 -51.55 -1.72
C GLU A 60 -3.61 -50.49 -0.82
N ASN A 61 -4.94 -50.34 -0.91
CA ASN A 61 -5.69 -49.36 -0.13
C ASN A 61 -5.70 -49.67 1.37
N ASP A 62 -5.76 -50.94 1.75
CA ASP A 62 -5.81 -51.34 3.16
C ASP A 62 -4.48 -51.04 3.88
N GLY A 63 -3.35 -51.23 3.19
CA GLY A 63 -2.02 -50.88 3.69
C GLY A 63 -1.81 -49.37 3.83
N ASP A 64 -2.29 -48.59 2.86
CA ASP A 64 -2.20 -47.12 2.90
C ASP A 64 -3.03 -46.53 4.06
N LEU A 65 -4.24 -47.06 4.28
CA LEU A 65 -5.09 -46.66 5.40
C LEU A 65 -4.45 -46.97 6.75
N ALA A 66 -3.85 -48.15 6.93
CA ALA A 66 -3.16 -48.52 8.16
C ALA A 66 -1.98 -47.58 8.45
N ARG A 67 -1.14 -47.31 7.44
CA ARG A 67 -0.01 -46.38 7.55
C ARG A 67 -0.47 -44.96 7.83
N LYS A 68 -1.51 -44.49 7.15
CA LYS A 68 -2.12 -43.18 7.39
C LYS A 68 -2.59 -43.03 8.83
N MET A 69 -3.25 -44.05 9.39
CA MET A 69 -3.66 -44.04 10.80
C MET A 69 -2.46 -44.00 11.75
N GLU A 70 -1.37 -44.72 11.44
CA GLU A 70 -0.13 -44.63 12.21
C GLU A 70 0.44 -43.21 12.20
N ILE A 71 0.51 -42.56 11.03
CA ILE A 71 1.02 -41.19 10.91
C ILE A 71 0.08 -40.20 11.64
N MET A 72 -1.24 -40.33 11.51
CA MET A 72 -2.22 -39.48 12.21
C MET A 72 -2.16 -39.63 13.73
N ASN A 73 -1.75 -40.80 14.25
CA ASN A 73 -1.55 -41.02 15.69
C ASN A 73 -0.14 -40.64 16.16
N SER A 74 0.78 -40.36 15.23
CA SER A 74 2.16 -40.02 15.56
C SER A 74 2.26 -38.73 16.40
N PRO A 75 3.28 -38.59 17.25
CA PRO A 75 3.57 -37.33 17.94
C PRO A 75 3.82 -36.17 16.98
N ARG A 76 4.43 -36.45 15.81
CA ARG A 76 4.74 -35.45 14.77
C ARG A 76 3.47 -34.79 14.24
N TRP A 77 2.47 -35.59 13.90
CA TRP A 77 1.17 -35.07 13.46
C TRP A 77 0.50 -34.22 14.53
N ARG A 78 0.41 -34.72 15.77
CA ARG A 78 -0.21 -33.97 16.87
C ARG A 78 0.45 -32.61 17.11
N ARG A 79 1.78 -32.56 17.05
CA ARG A 79 2.55 -31.31 17.16
C ARG A 79 2.25 -30.36 16.00
N ALA A 80 2.31 -30.83 14.76
CA ALA A 80 2.03 -30.00 13.59
C ALA A 80 0.61 -29.41 13.62
N ILE A 81 -0.39 -30.18 14.04
CA ILE A 81 -1.77 -29.69 14.18
C ILE A 81 -1.93 -28.68 15.32
N PHE A 82 -1.24 -28.90 16.43
CA PHE A 82 -1.22 -27.94 17.54
C PHE A 82 -0.58 -26.62 17.12
N GLU A 83 0.63 -26.66 16.54
CA GLU A 83 1.36 -25.48 16.05
C GLU A 83 0.56 -24.75 14.97
N LEU A 84 -0.09 -25.47 14.04
CA LEU A 84 -0.99 -24.87 13.05
C LEU A 84 -2.17 -24.15 13.72
N GLY A 85 -2.78 -24.80 14.72
CA GLY A 85 -3.91 -24.26 15.45
C GLY A 85 -3.56 -23.00 16.24
N GLU A 86 -2.41 -23.02 16.92
CA GLU A 86 -1.85 -21.88 17.65
C GLU A 86 -1.52 -20.74 16.69
N TRP A 87 -0.78 -21.03 15.61
CA TRP A 87 -0.40 -20.05 14.60
C TRP A 87 -1.63 -19.37 13.99
N LEU A 88 -2.65 -20.12 13.57
CA LEU A 88 -3.91 -19.57 13.03
C LEU A 88 -4.63 -18.69 14.06
N SER A 89 -4.64 -19.07 15.34
CA SER A 89 -5.31 -18.29 16.39
C SER A 89 -4.58 -16.99 16.75
N SER A 90 -3.26 -16.93 16.54
CA SER A 90 -2.47 -15.72 16.75
C SER A 90 -2.65 -14.67 15.64
N GLN A 91 -3.23 -15.07 14.50
CA GLN A 91 -3.42 -14.18 13.36
C GLN A 91 -4.59 -13.21 13.61
N GLN A 92 -4.32 -11.91 13.67
CA GLN A 92 -5.36 -10.88 13.80
C GLN A 92 -6.23 -10.74 12.53
N ILE A 93 -5.76 -11.27 11.40
CA ILE A 93 -6.42 -11.15 10.10
C ILE A 93 -7.58 -12.13 9.92
N TYR A 94 -7.64 -13.20 10.70
CA TYR A 94 -8.68 -14.23 10.59
C TYR A 94 -9.67 -14.10 11.73
N THR A 95 -10.96 -14.15 11.38
CA THR A 95 -12.03 -14.26 12.36
C THR A 95 -12.12 -15.70 12.90
N PRO A 96 -12.63 -15.93 14.13
CA PRO A 96 -12.84 -17.28 14.65
C PRO A 96 -13.62 -18.24 13.72
N PRO A 97 -14.71 -17.82 13.03
CA PRO A 97 -15.39 -18.71 12.08
C PRO A 97 -14.54 -19.04 10.85
N GLU A 98 -13.71 -18.12 10.35
CA GLU A 98 -12.78 -18.41 9.26
C GLU A 98 -11.72 -19.42 9.67
N VAL A 99 -11.15 -19.28 10.87
CA VAL A 99 -10.20 -20.27 11.42
C VAL A 99 -10.86 -21.65 11.51
N HIS A 100 -12.11 -21.72 11.93
CA HIS A 100 -12.87 -22.98 11.95
C HIS A 100 -13.04 -23.57 10.54
N ASN A 101 -13.41 -22.74 9.55
CA ASN A 101 -13.57 -23.17 8.16
C ASN A 101 -12.26 -23.68 7.56
N ILE A 102 -11.14 -22.98 7.80
CA ILE A 102 -9.80 -23.38 7.36
C ILE A 102 -9.45 -24.76 7.95
N LYS A 103 -9.68 -24.97 9.25
CA LYS A 103 -9.44 -26.26 9.92
C LYS A 103 -10.32 -27.37 9.34
N ALA A 104 -11.60 -27.10 9.10
CA ALA A 104 -12.52 -28.06 8.51
C ALA A 104 -12.08 -28.47 7.09
N ASP A 105 -11.69 -27.50 6.26
CA ASP A 105 -11.23 -27.76 4.90
C ASP A 105 -9.85 -28.41 4.83
N PHE A 106 -8.99 -28.14 5.81
CA PHE A 106 -7.75 -28.89 5.99
C PHE A 106 -8.03 -30.36 6.32
N ASN A 107 -8.90 -30.64 7.31
CA ASN A 107 -9.27 -32.01 7.67
C ASN A 107 -9.89 -32.77 6.49
N LYS A 108 -10.76 -32.13 5.70
CA LYS A 108 -11.33 -32.74 4.48
C LYS A 108 -10.27 -33.09 3.42
N ARG A 109 -9.18 -32.34 3.33
CA ARG A 109 -8.07 -32.65 2.41
C ARG A 109 -7.25 -33.83 2.94
N VAL A 110 -6.91 -33.79 4.22
CA VAL A 110 -6.18 -34.86 4.91
C VAL A 110 -6.91 -36.20 4.78
N THR A 111 -8.23 -36.24 4.89
CA THR A 111 -9.00 -37.48 4.72
C THR A 111 -8.92 -38.05 3.31
N ARG A 112 -8.70 -37.21 2.29
CA ARG A 112 -8.55 -37.63 0.88
C ARG A 112 -7.12 -37.94 0.47
N MET A 113 -6.13 -37.49 1.22
CA MET A 113 -4.71 -37.77 0.95
C MET A 113 -4.34 -39.22 1.27
N SER A 114 -3.43 -39.76 0.47
CA SER A 114 -2.71 -41.00 0.76
C SER A 114 -1.73 -40.83 1.94
N SER A 115 -1.22 -41.93 2.48
CA SER A 115 -0.20 -41.88 3.54
C SER A 115 1.09 -41.17 3.10
N TYR A 116 1.52 -41.37 1.84
CA TYR A 116 2.69 -40.70 1.27
C TYR A 116 2.50 -39.19 1.16
N GLU A 117 1.35 -38.73 0.65
CA GLU A 117 1.03 -37.30 0.57
C GLU A 117 0.96 -36.66 1.95
N LEU A 118 0.52 -37.41 2.96
CA LEU A 118 0.46 -36.93 4.34
C LEU A 118 1.86 -36.77 4.96
N ASP A 119 2.80 -37.68 4.67
CA ASP A 119 4.22 -37.52 5.04
C ASP A 119 4.82 -36.24 4.42
N TYR A 120 4.59 -36.00 3.11
CA TYR A 120 5.04 -34.77 2.44
C TYR A 120 4.38 -33.50 3.01
N LEU A 121 3.09 -33.57 3.34
CA LEU A 121 2.38 -32.46 3.97
C LEU A 121 3.01 -32.12 5.33
N LEU A 122 3.43 -33.12 6.11
CA LEU A 122 4.12 -32.90 7.38
C LEU A 122 5.47 -32.21 7.20
N ASP A 123 6.26 -32.63 6.21
CA ASP A 123 7.53 -31.97 5.87
C ASP A 123 7.30 -30.50 5.45
N ASP A 124 6.27 -30.24 4.64
CA ASP A 124 5.94 -28.88 4.19
C ASP A 124 5.41 -28.01 5.34
N LEU A 125 4.61 -28.55 6.26
CA LEU A 125 4.16 -27.82 7.46
C LEU A 125 5.35 -27.43 8.35
N GLU A 126 6.29 -28.36 8.59
CA GLU A 126 7.50 -28.08 9.37
C GLU A 126 8.36 -27.00 8.71
N ALA A 127 8.54 -27.06 7.39
CA ALA A 127 9.24 -26.03 6.62
C ALA A 127 8.53 -24.67 6.72
N LYS A 128 7.20 -24.64 6.63
CA LYS A 128 6.40 -23.41 6.81
C LYS A 128 6.56 -22.81 8.20
N PHE A 129 6.49 -23.61 9.26
CA PHE A 129 6.66 -23.08 10.62
C PHE A 129 8.04 -22.48 10.83
N LYS A 130 9.08 -23.13 10.29
CA LYS A 130 10.44 -22.56 10.31
C LYS A 130 10.52 -21.21 9.61
N ILE A 131 9.84 -21.03 8.48
CA ILE A 131 9.75 -19.74 7.77
C ILE A 131 8.94 -18.73 8.60
N LEU A 132 7.79 -19.13 9.16
CA LEU A 132 6.92 -18.26 9.94
C LEU A 132 7.55 -17.78 11.27
N ASP A 133 8.51 -18.53 11.79
CA ASP A 133 9.26 -18.20 13.00
C ASP A 133 10.38 -17.18 12.79
N THR A 134 10.75 -16.92 11.53
CA THR A 134 11.71 -15.87 11.17
C THR A 134 11.23 -14.49 11.62
N ALA A 135 12.17 -13.56 11.83
CA ALA A 135 11.83 -12.21 12.26
C ALA A 135 11.07 -11.47 11.16
N GLU A 136 11.46 -11.70 9.91
CA GLU A 136 10.87 -11.18 8.68
C GLU A 136 9.39 -11.55 8.58
N ALA A 137 9.05 -12.83 8.78
CA ALA A 137 7.66 -13.28 8.76
C ALA A 137 6.83 -12.73 9.94
N LYS A 138 7.43 -12.53 11.11
CA LYS A 138 6.76 -11.91 12.27
C LYS A 138 6.46 -10.44 12.00
N ASP A 139 7.44 -9.71 11.50
CA ASP A 139 7.30 -8.29 11.15
C ASP A 139 6.29 -8.08 10.02
N ALA A 140 6.33 -8.91 8.98
CA ALA A 140 5.36 -8.89 7.89
C ALA A 140 3.93 -9.09 8.41
N ARG A 141 3.70 -10.08 9.29
CA ARG A 141 2.39 -10.32 9.92
C ARG A 141 1.91 -9.13 10.76
N GLN A 142 2.80 -8.56 11.58
CA GLN A 142 2.46 -7.38 12.37
C GLN A 142 2.11 -6.18 11.49
N TRP A 143 2.91 -5.94 10.44
CA TRP A 143 2.68 -4.86 9.49
C TRP A 143 1.35 -5.02 8.75
N VAL A 144 1.01 -6.22 8.26
CA VAL A 144 -0.28 -6.48 7.62
C VAL A 144 -1.43 -6.24 8.60
N GLY A 145 -1.31 -6.69 9.85
CA GLY A 145 -2.31 -6.43 10.89
C GLY A 145 -2.54 -4.93 11.12
N GLN A 146 -1.47 -4.14 11.26
CA GLN A 146 -1.55 -2.69 11.39
C GLN A 146 -2.14 -2.03 10.14
N TYR A 147 -1.71 -2.45 8.95
CA TYR A 147 -2.20 -1.92 7.68
C TYR A 147 -3.71 -2.16 7.51
N LEU A 148 -4.21 -3.36 7.82
CA LEU A 148 -5.63 -3.67 7.73
C LEU A 148 -6.45 -2.97 8.83
N SER A 149 -5.85 -2.65 9.98
CA SER A 149 -6.53 -1.96 11.07
C SER A 149 -6.93 -0.52 10.72
N VAL A 150 -6.15 0.16 9.87
CA VAL A 150 -6.44 1.53 9.41
C VAL A 150 -7.41 1.60 8.24
N MET A 151 -7.73 0.46 7.62
CA MET A 151 -8.69 0.36 6.52
C MET A 151 -10.13 0.21 7.03
N SER A 152 -11.10 0.72 6.28
CA SER A 152 -12.52 0.44 6.54
C SER A 152 -12.83 -1.04 6.35
N ASP A 153 -13.82 -1.57 7.06
CA ASP A 153 -14.16 -3.00 7.03
C ASP A 153 -14.48 -3.51 5.62
N GLN A 154 -15.14 -2.68 4.78
CA GLN A 154 -15.41 -3.03 3.38
C GLN A 154 -14.12 -3.20 2.57
N LYS A 155 -13.16 -2.27 2.71
CA LYS A 155 -11.87 -2.37 2.03
C LYS A 155 -11.00 -3.48 2.60
N ARG A 156 -11.09 -3.73 3.90
CA ARG A 156 -10.43 -4.88 4.54
C ARG A 156 -10.95 -6.18 3.95
N ALA A 157 -12.27 -6.35 3.85
CA ALA A 157 -12.86 -7.54 3.25
C ALA A 157 -12.47 -7.72 1.78
N GLU A 158 -12.34 -6.62 1.02
CA GLU A 158 -11.85 -6.66 -0.35
C GLU A 158 -10.37 -7.07 -0.42
N ALA A 159 -9.50 -6.46 0.40
CA ALA A 159 -8.08 -6.82 0.47
C ALA A 159 -7.87 -8.27 0.92
N LEU A 160 -8.69 -8.77 1.84
CA LEU A 160 -8.62 -10.15 2.33
C LEU A 160 -9.04 -11.20 1.30
N LYS A 161 -9.78 -10.84 0.23
CA LYS A 161 -10.11 -11.80 -0.85
C LYS A 161 -8.88 -12.28 -1.61
N ASP A 162 -7.90 -11.41 -1.73
CA ASP A 162 -6.65 -11.68 -2.44
C ASP A 162 -5.56 -12.25 -1.51
N VAL A 163 -5.82 -12.34 -0.20
CA VAL A 163 -4.88 -12.94 0.75
C VAL A 163 -4.91 -14.45 0.56
N PRO A 164 -3.80 -15.05 0.11
CA PRO A 164 -3.77 -16.48 -0.15
C PRO A 164 -3.87 -17.28 1.15
N ASP A 165 -4.59 -18.40 1.10
CA ASP A 165 -4.72 -19.33 2.23
C ASP A 165 -3.37 -19.99 2.51
N VAL A 166 -2.75 -19.64 3.65
CA VAL A 166 -1.44 -20.14 4.06
C VAL A 166 -1.39 -21.67 4.20
N VAL A 167 -2.54 -22.29 4.46
CA VAL A 167 -2.66 -23.75 4.56
C VAL A 167 -2.69 -24.43 3.18
N ARG A 168 -2.93 -23.67 2.10
CA ARG A 168 -2.98 -24.19 0.72
C ARG A 168 -1.69 -23.98 -0.06
N MET A 169 -0.95 -22.92 0.23
CA MET A 169 0.33 -22.62 -0.41
C MET A 169 1.41 -23.60 0.05
N SER A 170 2.49 -23.80 -0.72
CA SER A 170 3.70 -24.46 -0.26
C SER A 170 4.56 -23.53 0.61
N SER A 171 5.54 -24.08 1.33
CA SER A 171 6.58 -23.31 2.02
C SER A 171 7.32 -22.32 1.12
N SER A 172 7.65 -22.72 -0.12
CA SER A 172 8.29 -21.83 -1.10
C SER A 172 7.39 -20.68 -1.56
N GLN A 173 6.09 -20.94 -1.75
CA GLN A 173 5.11 -19.90 -2.08
C GLN A 173 4.91 -18.94 -0.90
N LEU A 174 4.91 -19.45 0.34
CA LEU A 174 4.84 -18.62 1.53
C LEU A 174 6.01 -17.65 1.62
N GLN A 175 7.24 -18.11 1.33
CA GLN A 175 8.41 -17.22 1.27
C GLN A 175 8.23 -16.11 0.22
N GLN A 176 7.75 -16.47 -0.98
CA GLN A 176 7.49 -15.49 -2.04
C GLN A 176 6.45 -14.44 -1.63
N GLU A 177 5.39 -14.84 -0.92
CA GLU A 177 4.39 -13.90 -0.42
C GLU A 177 4.95 -13.01 0.70
N ILE A 178 5.84 -13.51 1.56
CA ILE A 178 6.56 -12.67 2.55
C ILE A 178 7.41 -11.62 1.82
N ASP A 179 8.22 -12.03 0.84
CA ASP A 179 9.08 -11.12 0.07
C ASP A 179 8.23 -10.05 -0.65
N LYS A 180 7.06 -10.42 -1.16
CA LYS A 180 6.10 -9.50 -1.79
C LYS A 180 5.51 -8.51 -0.79
N ILE A 181 5.18 -8.94 0.42
CA ILE A 181 4.74 -8.04 1.50
C ILE A 181 5.84 -7.03 1.85
N GLU A 182 7.10 -7.47 1.93
CA GLU A 182 8.22 -6.56 2.18
C GLU A 182 8.41 -5.53 1.07
N GLN A 183 8.30 -5.94 -0.19
CA GLN A 183 8.35 -5.02 -1.34
C GLN A 183 7.19 -4.01 -1.33
N GLN A 184 5.99 -4.44 -0.95
CA GLN A 184 4.84 -3.54 -0.81
C GLN A 184 5.08 -2.53 0.32
N ARG A 185 5.58 -3.00 1.47
CA ARG A 185 5.95 -2.14 2.60
C ARG A 185 6.97 -1.09 2.18
N SER A 186 8.06 -1.47 1.51
CA SER A 186 9.08 -0.52 1.06
C SER A 186 8.53 0.50 0.06
N THR A 187 7.67 0.03 -0.86
CA THR A 187 7.02 0.90 -1.85
C THR A 187 6.12 1.94 -1.20
N LEU A 188 5.30 1.53 -0.23
CA LEU A 188 4.43 2.46 0.51
C LEU A 188 5.24 3.45 1.35
N GLN A 189 6.34 3.01 1.96
CA GLN A 189 7.24 3.89 2.70
C GLN A 189 7.87 4.97 1.79
N GLN A 190 8.31 4.59 0.59
CA GLN A 190 8.84 5.53 -0.41
C GLN A 190 7.78 6.53 -0.87
N GLN A 191 6.55 6.06 -1.13
CA GLN A 191 5.43 6.95 -1.49
C GLN A 191 5.12 7.94 -0.37
N GLN A 192 5.12 7.50 0.89
CA GLN A 192 4.91 8.39 2.02
C GLN A 192 6.02 9.44 2.15
N ALA A 193 7.27 9.06 1.95
CA ALA A 193 8.41 9.97 1.96
C ALA A 193 8.28 11.03 0.84
N ALA A 194 7.98 10.60 -0.38
CA ALA A 194 7.78 11.49 -1.52
C ALA A 194 6.58 12.45 -1.30
N PHE A 195 5.49 11.95 -0.73
CA PHE A 195 4.35 12.78 -0.37
C PHE A 195 4.72 13.84 0.68
N ASN A 196 5.43 13.44 1.73
CA ASN A 196 5.89 14.37 2.78
C ASN A 196 6.82 15.44 2.21
N GLU A 197 7.74 15.07 1.31
CA GLU A 197 8.62 16.00 0.62
C GLU A 197 7.83 17.01 -0.23
N SER A 198 6.85 16.54 -1.00
CA SER A 198 5.99 17.41 -1.80
C SER A 198 5.20 18.41 -0.93
N ARG A 199 4.74 17.98 0.25
CA ARG A 199 4.08 18.87 1.22
C ARG A 199 5.03 19.91 1.77
N GLN A 200 6.26 19.53 2.09
CA GLN A 200 7.27 20.47 2.60
C GLN A 200 7.59 21.54 1.57
N GLN A 201 7.77 21.17 0.30
CA GLN A 201 7.99 22.12 -0.79
C GLN A 201 6.83 23.12 -0.95
N LEU A 202 5.58 22.66 -0.79
CA LEU A 202 4.41 23.55 -0.81
C LEU A 202 4.40 24.51 0.38
N VAL A 203 4.78 24.05 1.56
CA VAL A 203 4.90 24.89 2.76
C VAL A 203 5.99 25.93 2.56
N ASP A 204 7.17 25.55 2.07
CA ASP A 204 8.30 26.45 1.84
C ASP A 204 7.98 27.51 0.78
N ARG A 205 7.28 27.11 -0.30
CA ARG A 205 6.78 28.03 -1.32
C ARG A 205 5.74 29.00 -0.75
N ALA A 206 4.84 28.53 0.10
CA ALA A 206 3.86 29.39 0.76
C ALA A 206 4.52 30.36 1.73
N GLN A 207 5.55 29.93 2.47
CA GLN A 207 6.30 30.78 3.39
C GLN A 207 7.08 31.87 2.65
N SER A 208 7.80 31.52 1.59
CA SER A 208 8.53 32.49 0.76
C SER A 208 7.60 33.50 0.07
N ALA A 209 6.44 33.06 -0.43
CA ALA A 209 5.44 33.97 -0.99
C ALA A 209 4.88 34.96 0.05
N ARG A 210 4.66 34.51 1.29
CA ARG A 210 4.23 35.39 2.40
C ARG A 210 5.31 36.41 2.75
N GLN A 211 6.58 35.99 2.81
CA GLN A 211 7.71 36.89 3.06
C GLN A 211 7.84 37.96 1.97
N GLN A 212 7.70 37.57 0.70
CA GLN A 212 7.72 38.51 -0.43
C GLN A 212 6.56 39.50 -0.37
N THR A 213 5.35 39.03 -0.04
CA THR A 213 4.18 39.89 0.11
C THR A 213 4.34 40.89 1.27
N ALA A 214 4.89 40.43 2.40
CA ALA A 214 5.18 41.29 3.55
C ALA A 214 6.27 42.34 3.24
N ALA A 215 7.30 41.97 2.47
CA ALA A 215 8.33 42.90 2.01
C ALA A 215 7.75 43.96 1.04
N ALA A 216 6.89 43.53 0.11
CA ALA A 216 6.23 44.45 -0.82
C ALA A 216 5.28 45.43 -0.11
N SER A 217 4.51 44.95 0.88
CA SER A 217 3.59 45.81 1.65
C SER A 217 4.34 46.81 2.53
N THR A 218 5.46 46.41 3.15
CA THR A 218 6.30 47.33 3.94
C THR A 218 6.97 48.38 3.06
N ALA A 219 7.47 48.01 1.88
CA ALA A 219 8.04 48.96 0.93
C ALA A 219 6.99 49.96 0.40
N ALA A 220 5.78 49.49 0.08
CA ALA A 220 4.68 50.36 -0.33
C ALA A 220 4.26 51.33 0.79
N ALA A 221 4.17 50.85 2.03
CA ALA A 221 3.86 51.68 3.19
C ALA A 221 4.91 52.79 3.42
N ALA A 222 6.20 52.46 3.26
CA ALA A 222 7.29 53.43 3.38
C ALA A 222 7.20 54.53 2.29
N GLN A 223 6.86 54.16 1.05
CA GLN A 223 6.63 55.13 -0.03
C GLN A 223 5.47 56.06 0.30
N MET A 224 4.37 55.53 0.83
CA MET A 224 3.20 56.33 1.25
C MET A 224 3.50 57.30 2.40
N GLN A 225 4.40 56.95 3.33
CA GLN A 225 4.82 57.86 4.41
C GLN A 225 5.75 58.97 3.91
N SER A 226 6.57 58.71 2.89
CA SER A 226 7.49 59.71 2.33
C SER A 226 6.80 60.69 1.37
N GLY A 227 5.73 60.27 0.70
CA GLY A 227 4.90 61.15 -0.11
C GLY A 227 3.92 61.88 0.78
N SER A 228 4.18 63.15 1.10
CA SER A 228 3.19 64.08 1.64
C SER A 228 1.96 64.05 0.74
N SER A 229 0.98 63.26 1.15
CA SER A 229 -0.22 62.96 0.38
C SER A 229 -1.07 64.21 0.39
N PHE A 230 -0.80 65.10 -0.56
CA PHE A 230 -1.59 66.27 -0.86
C PHE A 230 -2.90 65.75 -1.48
N SER A 231 -3.81 65.28 -0.64
CA SER A 231 -5.16 64.93 -1.07
C SER A 231 -5.84 66.25 -1.47
N PRO A 232 -6.08 66.52 -2.77
CA PRO A 232 -6.57 67.81 -3.23
C PRO A 232 -7.98 68.14 -2.71
N TYR A 233 -8.64 67.20 -2.04
CA TYR A 233 -9.97 67.37 -1.45
C TYR A 233 -9.98 67.50 0.08
N ARG A 234 -8.83 67.48 0.77
CA ARG A 234 -8.79 67.65 2.25
C ARG A 234 -8.75 69.12 2.71
N GLY A 235 -8.83 70.07 1.79
CA GLY A 235 -8.70 71.50 2.10
C GLY A 235 -9.95 72.19 2.66
N GLN A 236 -11.15 71.58 2.63
CA GLN A 236 -12.36 72.34 2.95
C GLN A 236 -13.53 71.47 3.43
N SER A 237 -13.46 70.93 4.64
CA SER A 237 -14.69 70.48 5.32
C SER A 237 -14.56 70.54 6.84
N GLN A 238 -14.63 71.78 7.32
CA GLN A 238 -15.31 72.10 8.56
C GLN A 238 -16.81 71.91 8.30
N GLY A 239 -17.34 70.70 8.47
CA GLY A 239 -18.79 70.47 8.46
C GLY A 239 -19.26 69.12 7.90
N GLY A 240 -19.64 68.21 8.80
CA GLY A 240 -20.82 67.35 8.68
C GLY A 240 -21.02 66.45 7.45
N GLY A 241 -20.03 66.28 6.59
CA GLY A 241 -20.16 65.56 5.33
C GLY A 241 -20.15 64.04 5.50
N LYS A 242 -21.34 63.46 5.47
CA LYS A 242 -21.64 62.03 5.34
C LYS A 242 -20.71 61.39 4.29
N LEU A 243 -19.99 60.32 4.67
CA LEU A 243 -19.05 59.61 3.79
C LEU A 243 -19.76 59.26 2.47
N PRO A 244 -19.16 59.55 1.29
CA PRO A 244 -19.70 59.05 0.03
C PRO A 244 -19.81 57.52 0.19
N PHE A 245 -20.97 56.95 -0.11
CA PHE A 245 -21.36 55.55 0.10
C PHE A 245 -21.83 55.12 1.50
N SER A 246 -21.92 56.00 2.50
CA SER A 246 -22.54 55.62 3.79
C SER A 246 -24.04 55.29 3.71
N ASP A 247 -24.72 55.66 2.62
CA ASP A 247 -26.10 55.27 2.33
C ASP A 247 -26.23 54.06 1.38
N ALA A 248 -25.13 53.48 0.91
CA ALA A 248 -25.18 52.27 0.10
C ALA A 248 -25.38 51.04 1.02
N LYS A 249 -26.65 50.72 1.33
CA LYS A 249 -27.08 49.37 1.75
C LYS A 249 -26.89 48.40 0.58
N GLY A 250 -25.64 48.18 0.18
CA GLY A 250 -25.27 47.32 -0.93
C GLY A 250 -24.77 45.98 -0.41
N SER A 251 -25.37 44.90 -0.91
CA SER A 251 -24.97 43.51 -0.76
C SER A 251 -23.43 43.38 -0.74
N GLY A 252 -22.86 43.23 0.45
CA GLY A 252 -21.42 43.34 0.67
C GLY A 252 -20.73 41.99 0.54
N MET A 253 -19.95 41.81 -0.52
CA MET A 253 -19.00 40.71 -0.62
C MET A 253 -17.83 41.01 0.32
N THR A 254 -17.81 40.36 1.48
CA THR A 254 -16.74 40.53 2.47
C THR A 254 -15.68 39.44 2.24
N VAL A 255 -14.47 39.88 1.92
CA VAL A 255 -13.30 39.00 1.83
C VAL A 255 -12.55 39.10 3.15
N GLY A 256 -12.57 38.01 3.92
CA GLY A 256 -11.85 37.89 5.18
C GLY A 256 -10.68 36.92 5.05
N VAL A 257 -9.59 37.17 5.77
CA VAL A 257 -8.48 36.21 5.89
C VAL A 257 -8.40 35.77 7.34
N GLY A 258 -8.73 34.50 7.59
CA GLY A 258 -8.66 33.88 8.92
C GLY A 258 -7.50 32.89 9.05
N PRO A 259 -7.27 32.35 10.25
CA PRO A 259 -6.18 31.39 10.51
C PRO A 259 -6.27 30.08 9.70
N PHE A 260 -7.43 29.79 9.08
CA PHE A 260 -7.66 28.65 8.20
C PHE A 260 -7.68 28.98 6.70
N GLY A 261 -7.36 30.23 6.31
CA GLY A 261 -7.32 30.66 4.91
C GLY A 261 -8.23 31.86 4.62
N ALA A 262 -8.23 32.29 3.36
CA ALA A 262 -9.13 33.33 2.85
C ALA A 262 -10.55 32.75 2.67
N TYR A 263 -11.56 33.44 3.16
CA TYR A 263 -12.97 33.11 2.93
C TYR A 263 -13.69 34.29 2.29
N MET A 264 -14.58 33.96 1.35
CA MET A 264 -15.50 34.93 0.75
C MET A 264 -16.88 34.70 1.37
N SER A 265 -17.36 35.70 2.10
CA SER A 265 -18.73 35.72 2.59
C SER A 265 -19.56 36.64 1.68
N MET A 266 -20.40 36.03 0.85
CA MET A 266 -21.41 36.75 0.08
C MET A 266 -22.67 36.82 0.93
N ASN A 267 -22.91 37.98 1.55
CA ASN A 267 -24.15 38.22 2.27
C ASN A 267 -25.21 38.64 1.24
N VAL A 268 -25.87 37.65 0.64
CA VAL A 268 -27.01 37.88 -0.26
C VAL A 268 -28.17 38.29 0.65
N GLY A 269 -28.41 39.59 0.76
CA GLY A 269 -29.46 40.13 1.63
C GLY A 269 -30.79 39.41 1.42
N SER A 270 -31.45 39.06 2.54
CA SER A 270 -32.76 38.40 2.55
C SER A 270 -33.76 39.23 1.74
N PHE A 271 -34.39 38.59 0.75
CA PHE A 271 -35.55 39.13 0.04
C PHE A 271 -36.78 39.12 0.96
#